data_AF-A0A7I7YC31-F1
#
_entry.id   AF-A0A7I7YC31-F1
#
_cell.length_a   1.000
_cell.length_b   1.000
_cell.length_c   1.000
_cell.angle_alpha   90.00
_cell.angle_beta   90.00
_cell.angle_gamma   90.00
#
_symmetry.space_group_name_H-M   'P 1'
#
loop_
_entity.id
_entity.type
_entity.pdbx_description
1 polymer ?
#
loop_
_entity_poly.entity_id
_entity_poly.type
_entity_poly.pdbx_seq_one_letter_code
_entity_poly.pdbx_strand_id
1 'polypeptide(L)'
;MTAPTSETQSSVADDLVQAALRAADALGKDVADVPVIAIAREAGVSRSTLIRRLGGSRAALDEAVRAAGVDPGGQAPVRTRALDAAAELVSGSGLAAATLDAIATRAHCSVHSLYVVFGGRDDLLRALFERHSPLLQIEDFFDDGHDDLPATVRRLYGLIARTLNREPRVAPALLAEALARPDSPAIQNLLGHNAPRLLATLGGWLSGEVQAGRIRDIPLPLLIQQLIAPIAVHLLVRPAVPQLPGLELPDLDTVCDVFTETFLRAVGQSRKRGSR
;
A
#
# COMPACT_ATOMS: atom_id res chain seq x y z
N MET A 1 -7.06 -38.12 -15.50
CA MET A 1 -7.61 -36.86 -16.04
C MET A 1 -7.13 -35.74 -15.12
N THR A 2 -5.83 -35.53 -14.94
CA THR A 2 -4.84 -34.93 -15.86
C THR A 2 -5.23 -33.53 -16.29
N ALA A 3 -4.71 -32.55 -15.55
CA ALA A 3 -4.71 -31.12 -15.86
C ALA A 3 -3.69 -30.83 -16.99
N PRO A 4 -4.13 -30.32 -18.16
CA PRO A 4 -3.24 -29.82 -19.22
C PRO A 4 -3.26 -28.29 -19.34
N THR A 5 -3.98 -27.58 -18.45
CA THR A 5 -4.37 -26.19 -18.68
C THR A 5 -3.25 -25.18 -18.41
N SER A 6 -2.36 -25.42 -17.44
CA SER A 6 -1.31 -24.45 -17.06
C SER A 6 -0.14 -24.39 -18.05
N GLU A 7 0.35 -25.53 -18.55
CA GLU A 7 1.48 -25.55 -19.50
C GLU A 7 1.12 -24.94 -20.86
N THR A 8 -0.09 -25.21 -21.34
CA THR A 8 -0.59 -24.66 -22.63
C THR A 8 -0.89 -23.16 -22.52
N GLN A 9 -1.29 -22.66 -21.35
CA GLN A 9 -1.49 -21.22 -21.13
C GLN A 9 -0.16 -20.48 -21.05
N SER A 10 0.87 -21.08 -20.42
CA SER A 10 2.22 -20.52 -20.36
C SER A 10 2.84 -20.42 -21.76
N SER A 11 2.74 -21.48 -22.58
CA SER A 11 3.32 -21.47 -23.93
C SER A 11 2.66 -20.45 -24.86
N VAL A 12 1.33 -20.27 -24.72
CA VAL A 12 0.58 -19.26 -25.50
C VAL A 12 0.93 -17.83 -25.08
N ALA A 13 1.22 -17.61 -23.79
CA ALA A 13 1.68 -16.31 -23.32
C ALA A 13 3.08 -15.99 -23.87
N ASP A 14 4.01 -16.96 -23.86
CA ASP A 14 5.37 -16.80 -24.36
C ASP A 14 5.41 -16.49 -25.86
N ASP A 15 4.61 -17.18 -26.68
CA ASP A 15 4.52 -16.92 -28.12
C ASP A 15 4.06 -15.49 -28.43
N LEU A 16 3.11 -14.98 -27.65
CA LEU A 16 2.56 -13.63 -27.82
C LEU A 16 3.56 -12.55 -27.35
N VAL A 17 4.30 -12.82 -26.26
CA VAL A 17 5.40 -11.95 -25.80
C VAL A 17 6.46 -11.85 -26.89
N GLN A 18 6.90 -12.98 -27.46
CA GLN A 18 7.90 -12.99 -28.52
C GLN A 18 7.43 -12.27 -29.79
N ALA A 19 6.17 -12.44 -30.18
CA ALA A 19 5.59 -11.71 -31.29
C ALA A 19 5.53 -10.19 -31.03
N ALA A 20 5.23 -9.77 -29.80
CA ALA A 20 5.23 -8.37 -29.42
C ALA A 20 6.63 -7.76 -29.48
N LEU A 21 7.65 -8.47 -29.00
CA LEU A 21 9.06 -8.05 -29.04
C LEU A 21 9.57 -7.92 -30.48
N ARG A 22 9.28 -8.89 -31.36
CA ARG A 22 9.66 -8.79 -32.78
C ARG A 22 8.97 -7.62 -33.49
N ALA A 23 7.69 -7.41 -33.21
CA ALA A 23 6.96 -6.28 -33.78
C ALA A 23 7.50 -4.92 -33.29
N ALA A 24 7.95 -4.86 -32.03
CA ALA A 24 8.58 -3.67 -31.44
C ALA A 24 9.94 -3.36 -32.10
N ASP A 25 10.79 -4.37 -32.22
CA ASP A 25 12.10 -4.26 -32.89
C ASP A 25 11.95 -3.81 -34.35
N ALA A 26 11.03 -4.44 -35.10
CA ALA A 26 10.75 -4.08 -36.49
C ALA A 26 10.23 -2.64 -36.68
N LEU A 27 9.60 -2.06 -35.66
CA LEU A 27 9.04 -0.70 -35.70
C LEU A 27 9.92 0.34 -35.03
N GLY A 28 11.00 -0.07 -34.34
CA GLY A 28 11.84 0.81 -33.53
C GLY A 28 11.07 1.53 -32.43
N LYS A 29 10.11 0.84 -31.79
CA LYS A 29 9.24 1.40 -30.75
C LYS A 29 9.26 0.52 -29.51
N ASP A 30 8.89 1.12 -28.39
CA ASP A 30 8.52 0.37 -27.19
C ASP A 30 7.34 -0.57 -27.49
N VAL A 31 7.34 -1.75 -26.89
CA VAL A 31 6.30 -2.78 -27.07
C VAL A 31 4.91 -2.21 -26.80
N ALA A 32 4.75 -1.37 -25.78
CA ALA A 32 3.49 -0.71 -25.44
C ALA A 32 2.98 0.25 -26.53
N ASP A 33 3.88 0.83 -27.33
CA ASP A 33 3.55 1.74 -28.43
C ASP A 33 3.31 1.00 -29.76
N VAL A 34 3.49 -0.32 -29.78
CA VAL A 34 3.19 -1.17 -30.94
C VAL A 34 1.68 -1.36 -31.08
N PRO A 35 1.09 -1.05 -32.26
CA PRO A 35 -0.32 -1.31 -32.51
C PRO A 35 -0.65 -2.81 -32.39
N VAL A 36 -1.76 -3.14 -31.71
CA VAL A 36 -2.28 -4.51 -31.55
C VAL A 36 -2.34 -5.28 -32.88
N ILE A 37 -2.66 -4.59 -33.98
CA ILE A 37 -2.73 -5.21 -35.30
C ILE A 37 -1.36 -5.64 -35.86
N ALA A 38 -0.28 -4.94 -35.51
CA ALA A 38 1.08 -5.31 -35.88
C ALA A 38 1.51 -6.56 -35.10
N ILE A 39 1.21 -6.61 -33.79
CA ILE A 39 1.45 -7.78 -32.94
C ILE A 39 0.66 -9.00 -33.46
N ALA A 40 -0.61 -8.82 -33.81
CA ALA A 40 -1.45 -9.89 -34.37
C ALA A 40 -0.88 -10.45 -35.67
N ARG A 41 -0.38 -9.56 -36.55
CA ARG A 41 0.28 -9.95 -37.80
C ARG A 41 1.55 -10.77 -37.53
N GLU A 42 2.39 -10.30 -36.61
CA GLU A 42 3.63 -10.99 -36.21
C GLU A 42 3.36 -12.35 -35.56
N ALA A 43 2.24 -12.47 -34.84
CA ALA A 43 1.78 -13.73 -34.24
C ALA A 43 1.01 -14.64 -35.21
N GLY A 44 0.80 -14.24 -36.47
CA GLY A 44 0.05 -15.02 -37.47
C GLY A 44 -1.43 -15.23 -37.13
N VAL A 45 -2.03 -14.37 -36.30
CA VAL A 45 -3.43 -14.47 -35.86
C VAL A 45 -4.23 -13.22 -36.21
N SER A 46 -5.57 -13.33 -36.17
CA SER A 46 -6.42 -12.14 -36.30
C SER A 46 -6.33 -11.25 -35.05
N ARG A 47 -6.61 -9.94 -35.20
CA ARG A 47 -6.71 -9.00 -34.06
C ARG A 47 -7.69 -9.49 -32.99
N SER A 48 -8.85 -10.01 -33.40
CA SER A 48 -9.88 -10.51 -32.48
C SER A 48 -9.40 -11.76 -31.73
N THR A 49 -8.66 -12.64 -32.41
CA THR A 49 -8.06 -13.84 -31.79
C THR A 49 -7.00 -13.43 -30.78
N LEU A 50 -6.15 -12.45 -31.09
CA LEU A 50 -5.13 -11.91 -30.18
C LEU A 50 -5.78 -11.33 -28.91
N ILE A 51 -6.73 -10.40 -29.05
CA ILE A 51 -7.40 -9.75 -27.91
C ILE A 51 -8.09 -10.78 -27.00
N ARG A 52 -8.74 -11.79 -27.60
CA ARG A 52 -9.36 -12.88 -26.82
C ARG A 52 -8.34 -13.71 -26.03
N ARG A 53 -7.18 -14.01 -26.62
CA ARG A 53 -6.10 -14.75 -25.93
C ARG A 53 -5.49 -13.93 -24.78
N LEU A 54 -5.50 -12.60 -24.88
CA LEU A 54 -5.02 -11.69 -23.86
C LEU A 54 -6.08 -11.33 -22.79
N GLY A 55 -7.14 -12.12 -22.65
CA GLY A 55 -8.19 -11.85 -21.66
C GLY A 55 -8.96 -10.54 -21.90
N GLY A 56 -8.97 -10.04 -23.14
CA GLY A 56 -9.73 -8.86 -23.55
C GLY A 56 -8.97 -7.53 -23.50
N SER A 57 -7.73 -7.50 -23.02
CA SER A 57 -6.98 -6.24 -22.85
C SER A 57 -5.52 -6.35 -23.27
N ARG A 58 -4.97 -5.26 -23.83
CA ARG A 58 -3.53 -5.11 -24.13
C ARG A 58 -2.67 -5.16 -22.87
N ALA A 59 -3.21 -4.73 -21.72
CA ALA A 59 -2.51 -4.67 -20.45
C ALA A 59 -2.01 -6.05 -19.99
N ALA A 60 -2.75 -7.12 -20.30
CA ALA A 60 -2.32 -8.49 -19.99
C ALA A 60 -1.03 -8.89 -20.74
N LEU A 61 -0.86 -8.39 -21.98
CA LEU A 61 0.37 -8.61 -22.74
C LEU A 61 1.54 -7.80 -22.19
N ASP A 62 1.33 -6.54 -21.76
CA ASP A 62 2.39 -5.74 -21.15
C ASP A 62 2.87 -6.36 -19.82
N GLU A 63 1.95 -6.94 -19.05
CA GLU A 63 2.31 -7.67 -17.84
C GLU A 63 3.07 -8.97 -18.12
N ALA A 64 2.67 -9.71 -19.16
CA ALA A 64 3.42 -10.90 -19.60
C ALA A 64 4.84 -10.55 -20.08
N VAL A 65 5.01 -9.44 -20.80
CA VAL A 65 6.33 -8.93 -21.23
C VAL A 65 7.19 -8.58 -20.01
N ARG A 66 6.60 -7.93 -18.99
CA ARG A 66 7.27 -7.61 -17.72
C ARG A 66 7.66 -8.86 -16.93
N ALA A 67 6.80 -9.87 -16.86
CA ALA A 67 7.08 -11.15 -16.22
C ALA A 67 8.22 -11.91 -16.91
N ALA A 68 8.39 -11.73 -18.23
CA ALA A 68 9.53 -12.24 -18.99
C ALA A 68 10.83 -11.42 -18.81
N GLY A 69 10.82 -10.41 -17.93
CA GLY A 69 11.99 -9.60 -17.60
C GLY A 69 12.29 -8.46 -18.58
N VAL A 70 11.36 -8.13 -19.48
CA VAL A 70 11.50 -7.02 -20.44
C VAL A 70 10.58 -5.87 -20.06
N ASP A 71 11.07 -4.63 -20.10
CA ASP A 71 10.20 -3.46 -19.93
C ASP A 71 9.43 -3.20 -21.25
N PRO A 72 8.09 -3.30 -21.27
CA PRO A 72 7.33 -3.02 -22.47
C PRO A 72 7.38 -1.55 -22.91
N GLY A 73 7.86 -0.62 -22.05
CA GLY A 73 7.91 0.81 -22.34
C GLY A 73 6.53 1.47 -22.42
N GLY A 74 6.44 2.65 -23.05
CA GLY A 74 5.21 3.44 -23.14
C GLY A 74 4.70 4.03 -21.81
N GLN A 75 3.67 4.89 -21.88
CA GLN A 75 3.13 5.51 -20.66
C GLN A 75 2.28 4.52 -19.85
N ALA A 76 2.61 4.33 -18.57
CA ALA A 76 1.80 3.55 -17.62
C ALA A 76 0.31 3.99 -17.62
N PRO A 77 -0.65 3.13 -17.23
CA PRO A 77 -2.07 3.49 -17.22
C PRO A 77 -2.35 4.79 -16.45
N VAL A 78 -3.34 5.58 -16.89
CA VAL A 78 -3.71 6.85 -16.25
C VAL A 78 -3.92 6.67 -14.74
N ARG A 79 -4.52 5.55 -14.31
CA ARG A 79 -4.68 5.22 -12.89
C ARG A 79 -3.36 5.23 -12.14
N THR A 80 -2.36 4.49 -12.65
CA THR A 80 -1.03 4.39 -12.02
C THR A 80 -0.34 5.74 -12.00
N ARG A 81 -0.26 6.43 -13.15
CA ARG A 81 0.37 7.75 -13.25
C ARG A 81 -0.29 8.78 -12.34
N ALA A 82 -1.61 8.77 -12.24
CA ALA A 82 -2.35 9.69 -11.38
C ALA A 82 -2.10 9.42 -9.89
N LEU A 83 -2.01 8.14 -9.49
CA LEU A 83 -1.68 7.80 -8.10
C LEU A 83 -0.23 8.17 -7.77
N ASP A 84 0.72 7.91 -8.67
CA ASP A 84 2.13 8.33 -8.47
C ASP A 84 2.25 9.86 -8.45
N ALA A 85 1.51 10.55 -9.34
CA ALA A 85 1.41 12.00 -9.37
C ALA A 85 0.90 12.57 -8.05
N ALA A 86 -0.22 12.03 -7.55
CA ALA A 86 -0.82 12.43 -6.29
C ALA A 86 0.08 12.12 -5.09
N ALA A 87 0.73 10.97 -5.08
CA ALA A 87 1.61 10.55 -3.98
C ALA A 87 2.77 11.53 -3.78
N GLU A 88 3.43 11.95 -4.86
CA GLU A 88 4.51 12.94 -4.79
C GLU A 88 4.01 14.34 -4.41
N LEU A 89 2.85 14.77 -4.92
CA LEU A 89 2.24 16.05 -4.52
C LEU A 89 1.92 16.07 -3.01
N VAL A 90 1.35 14.96 -2.50
CA VAL A 90 1.05 14.80 -1.07
C VAL A 90 2.33 14.78 -0.23
N SER A 91 3.36 14.04 -0.67
CA SER A 91 4.64 13.96 0.07
C SER A 91 5.35 15.32 0.13
N GLY A 92 5.37 16.05 -0.99
CA GLY A 92 6.12 17.31 -1.10
C GLY A 92 5.39 18.55 -0.62
N SER A 93 4.05 18.60 -0.74
CA SER A 93 3.27 19.84 -0.50
C SER A 93 1.98 19.61 0.28
N GLY A 94 1.77 18.40 0.82
CA GLY A 94 0.61 18.05 1.62
C GLY A 94 -0.65 17.78 0.81
N LEU A 95 -1.71 17.34 1.49
CA LEU A 95 -2.91 16.83 0.84
C LEU A 95 -3.68 17.89 0.03
N ALA A 96 -3.63 19.15 0.46
CA ALA A 96 -4.31 20.25 -0.22
C ALA A 96 -3.74 20.51 -1.63
N ALA A 97 -2.46 20.25 -1.86
CA ALA A 97 -1.80 20.45 -3.15
C ALA A 97 -2.21 19.41 -4.21
N ALA A 98 -2.75 18.26 -3.78
CA ALA A 98 -3.25 17.20 -4.66
C ALA A 98 -4.64 17.55 -5.23
N THR A 99 -4.69 18.58 -6.09
CA THR A 99 -5.89 18.94 -6.88
C THR A 99 -5.96 18.10 -8.15
N LEU A 100 -7.15 17.91 -8.73
CA LEU A 100 -7.29 17.17 -9.98
C LEU A 100 -6.49 17.79 -11.13
N ASP A 101 -6.41 19.12 -11.21
CA ASP A 101 -5.61 19.83 -12.22
C ASP A 101 -4.11 19.57 -12.03
N ALA A 102 -3.61 19.67 -10.80
CA ALA A 102 -2.20 19.42 -10.49
C ALA A 102 -1.82 17.97 -10.77
N ILE A 103 -2.69 17.03 -10.38
CA ILE A 103 -2.50 15.59 -10.65
C ILE A 103 -2.54 15.34 -12.15
N ALA A 104 -3.52 15.87 -12.89
CA ALA A 104 -3.65 15.66 -14.33
C ALA A 104 -2.42 16.18 -15.09
N THR A 105 -1.97 17.39 -14.74
CA THR A 105 -0.77 18.00 -15.31
C THR A 105 0.45 17.11 -15.09
N ARG A 106 0.66 16.66 -13.84
CA ARG A 106 1.83 15.86 -13.46
C ARG A 106 1.76 14.41 -13.95
N ALA A 107 0.56 13.85 -14.10
CA ALA A 107 0.33 12.51 -14.65
C ALA A 107 0.29 12.51 -16.19
N HIS A 108 0.45 13.67 -16.83
CA HIS A 108 0.32 13.86 -18.27
C HIS A 108 -0.98 13.25 -18.80
N CYS A 109 -2.11 13.62 -18.19
CA CYS A 109 -3.45 13.22 -18.63
C CYS A 109 -4.42 14.40 -18.55
N SER A 110 -5.65 14.23 -19.04
CA SER A 110 -6.69 15.24 -18.86
C SER A 110 -7.40 15.05 -17.52
N VAL A 111 -7.97 16.12 -16.97
CA VAL A 111 -8.87 16.04 -15.80
C VAL A 111 -10.07 15.14 -16.08
N HIS A 112 -10.59 15.18 -17.32
CA HIS A 112 -11.66 14.28 -17.75
C HIS A 112 -11.26 12.80 -17.61
N SER A 113 -10.02 12.44 -17.99
CA SER A 113 -9.50 11.08 -17.78
C SER A 113 -9.47 10.70 -16.29
N LEU A 114 -9.20 11.64 -15.38
CA LEU A 114 -9.24 11.36 -13.94
C LEU A 114 -10.67 11.09 -13.45
N TYR A 115 -11.66 11.87 -13.92
CA TYR A 115 -13.07 11.61 -13.60
C TYR A 115 -13.53 10.25 -14.13
N VAL A 116 -13.12 9.87 -15.35
CA VAL A 116 -13.47 8.56 -15.93
C VAL A 116 -12.86 7.41 -15.12
N VAL A 117 -11.61 7.56 -14.65
CA VAL A 117 -10.88 6.50 -13.94
C VAL A 117 -11.28 6.39 -12.47
N PHE A 118 -11.50 7.51 -11.78
CA PHE A 118 -11.69 7.52 -10.33
C PHE A 118 -13.08 8.01 -9.90
N GLY A 119 -13.84 8.71 -10.72
CA GLY A 119 -15.11 9.33 -10.33
C GLY A 119 -14.97 10.69 -9.65
N GLY A 120 -13.77 11.07 -9.20
CA GLY A 120 -13.49 12.40 -8.64
C GLY A 120 -12.26 12.43 -7.76
N ARG A 121 -12.03 13.58 -7.09
CA ARG A 121 -10.87 13.78 -6.21
C ARG A 121 -10.89 12.83 -5.01
N ASP A 122 -12.04 12.69 -4.35
CA ASP A 122 -12.14 11.94 -3.10
C ASP A 122 -11.91 10.44 -3.31
N ASP A 123 -12.43 9.88 -4.40
CA ASP A 123 -12.17 8.49 -4.78
C ASP A 123 -10.72 8.25 -5.24
N LEU A 124 -10.09 9.23 -5.89
CA LEU A 124 -8.67 9.17 -6.21
C LEU A 124 -7.84 9.16 -4.92
N LEU A 125 -8.14 10.06 -3.97
CA LEU A 125 -7.46 10.11 -2.69
C LEU A 125 -7.69 8.84 -1.86
N ARG A 126 -8.91 8.29 -1.87
CA ARG A 126 -9.19 6.99 -1.25
C ARG A 126 -8.31 5.89 -1.84
N ALA A 127 -8.26 5.78 -3.17
CA ALA A 127 -7.41 4.80 -3.84
C ALA A 127 -5.90 5.01 -3.57
N LEU A 128 -5.46 6.26 -3.44
CA LEU A 128 -4.11 6.61 -3.02
C LEU A 128 -3.84 6.15 -1.58
N PHE A 129 -4.76 6.42 -0.66
CA PHE A 129 -4.63 6.02 0.73
C PHE A 129 -4.65 4.51 0.91
N GLU A 130 -5.52 3.79 0.20
CA GLU A 130 -5.52 2.31 0.19
C GLU A 130 -4.17 1.75 -0.25
N ARG A 131 -3.54 2.33 -1.29
CA ARG A 131 -2.22 1.91 -1.79
C ARG A 131 -1.08 2.13 -0.79
N HIS A 132 -1.17 3.16 0.05
CA HIS A 132 -0.09 3.57 0.97
C HIS A 132 -0.41 3.30 2.46
N SER A 133 -1.60 2.80 2.77
CA SER A 133 -2.03 2.49 4.15
C SER A 133 -1.28 1.27 4.69
N PRO A 134 -0.86 1.27 5.98
CA PRO A 134 -0.31 0.08 6.64
C PRO A 134 -1.36 -1.01 6.91
N LEU A 135 -2.65 -0.73 6.70
CA LEU A 135 -3.73 -1.61 7.16
C LEU A 135 -3.66 -3.02 6.56
N LEU A 136 -3.40 -3.14 5.26
CA LEU A 136 -3.28 -4.44 4.60
C LEU A 136 -2.11 -5.24 5.16
N GLN A 137 -0.96 -4.59 5.37
CA GLN A 137 0.22 -5.26 5.94
C GLN A 137 -0.02 -5.65 7.40
N ILE A 138 -0.83 -4.89 8.14
CA ILE A 138 -1.24 -5.25 9.51
C ILE A 138 -2.18 -6.46 9.49
N GLU A 139 -3.12 -6.52 8.55
CA GLU A 139 -4.00 -7.69 8.37
C GLU A 139 -3.18 -8.94 8.03
N ASP A 140 -2.33 -8.87 6.99
CA ASP A 140 -1.44 -9.96 6.59
C ASP A 140 -0.55 -10.42 7.77
N PHE A 141 -0.04 -9.48 8.57
CA PHE A 141 0.79 -9.77 9.73
C PHE A 141 0.09 -10.61 10.81
N PHE A 142 -1.23 -10.48 10.97
CA PHE A 142 -1.99 -11.25 11.97
C PHE A 142 -2.59 -12.54 11.41
N ASP A 143 -2.78 -12.65 10.09
CA ASP A 143 -3.29 -13.87 9.44
C ASP A 143 -2.25 -15.01 9.41
N ASP A 144 -0.96 -14.68 9.30
CA ASP A 144 0.14 -15.67 9.27
C ASP A 144 0.45 -16.34 10.63
N GLY A 145 -0.32 -16.01 11.67
CA GLY A 145 -0.07 -16.41 13.04
C GLY A 145 0.96 -15.52 13.73
N HIS A 146 0.80 -15.35 15.04
CA HIS A 146 1.65 -14.46 15.83
C HIS A 146 2.46 -15.25 16.87
N ASP A 147 3.66 -14.75 17.18
CA ASP A 147 4.53 -15.33 18.21
C ASP A 147 4.00 -15.01 19.61
N ASP A 148 4.85 -15.15 20.62
CA ASP A 148 4.59 -14.58 21.93
C ASP A 148 4.30 -13.07 21.87
N LEU A 149 3.63 -12.57 22.91
CA LEU A 149 3.19 -11.18 22.98
C LEU A 149 4.34 -10.18 22.76
N PRO A 150 5.53 -10.34 23.39
CA PRO A 150 6.65 -9.43 23.16
C PRO A 150 7.14 -9.38 21.71
N ALA A 151 7.36 -10.54 21.08
CA ALA A 151 7.84 -10.59 19.71
C ALA A 151 6.80 -10.00 18.72
N THR A 152 5.51 -10.24 18.99
CA THR A 152 4.41 -9.70 18.19
C THR A 152 4.36 -8.17 18.24
N VAL A 153 4.44 -7.58 19.44
CA VAL A 153 4.47 -6.11 19.62
C VAL A 153 5.69 -5.50 18.93
N ARG A 154 6.88 -6.09 19.12
CA ARG A 154 8.13 -5.60 18.51
C ARG A 154 8.08 -5.60 16.99
N ARG A 155 7.55 -6.67 16.38
CA ARG A 155 7.41 -6.77 14.93
C ARG A 155 6.36 -5.80 14.38
N LEU A 156 5.24 -5.62 15.09
CA LEU A 156 4.22 -4.65 14.71
C LEU A 156 4.80 -3.22 14.69
N TYR A 157 5.61 -2.84 15.69
CA TYR A 157 6.31 -1.55 15.66
C TYR A 157 7.29 -1.43 14.51
N GLY A 158 8.04 -2.49 14.20
CA GLY A 158 8.90 -2.51 13.01
C GLY A 158 8.10 -2.33 11.71
N LEU A 159 6.92 -2.93 11.61
CA LEU A 159 6.02 -2.75 10.46
C LEU A 159 5.54 -1.31 10.34
N ILE A 160 5.04 -0.72 11.43
CA ILE A 160 4.58 0.68 11.45
C ILE A 160 5.74 1.64 11.10
N ALA A 161 6.94 1.39 11.66
CA ALA A 161 8.15 2.16 11.37
C ALA A 161 8.53 2.13 9.89
N ARG A 162 8.55 0.94 9.27
CA ARG A 162 8.82 0.81 7.84
C ARG A 162 7.79 1.53 6.99
N THR A 163 6.50 1.43 7.33
CA THR A 163 5.44 2.05 6.53
C THR A 163 5.45 3.58 6.64
N LEU A 164 5.58 4.15 7.85
CA LEU A 164 5.56 5.61 8.02
C LEU A 164 6.86 6.30 7.58
N ASN A 165 7.96 5.55 7.43
CA ASN A 165 9.23 6.06 6.94
C ASN A 165 9.42 5.86 5.42
N ARG A 166 8.43 5.27 4.73
CA ARG A 166 8.50 5.01 3.28
C ARG A 166 8.16 6.26 2.48
N GLU A 167 8.97 6.56 1.47
CA GLU A 167 8.65 7.54 0.43
C GLU A 167 7.78 6.92 -0.68
N PRO A 168 6.84 7.67 -1.27
CA PRO A 168 6.38 9.01 -0.87
C PRO A 168 5.62 8.99 0.49
N ARG A 169 5.77 10.04 1.31
CA ARG A 169 5.21 10.18 2.69
C ARG A 169 3.69 10.38 2.76
N VAL A 170 2.93 9.56 2.03
CA VAL A 170 1.47 9.61 1.95
C VAL A 170 0.82 9.25 3.28
N ALA A 171 1.24 8.16 3.92
CA ALA A 171 0.65 7.73 5.21
C ALA A 171 0.86 8.76 6.34
N PRO A 172 2.06 9.35 6.53
CA PRO A 172 2.24 10.48 7.44
C PRO A 172 1.34 11.69 7.13
N ALA A 173 1.24 12.10 5.86
CA ALA A 173 0.43 13.25 5.46
C ALA A 173 -1.07 13.01 5.72
N LEU A 174 -1.53 11.78 5.52
CA LEU A 174 -2.89 11.37 5.83
C LEU A 174 -3.19 11.43 7.33
N LEU A 175 -2.29 10.91 8.17
CA LEU A 175 -2.45 11.00 9.63
C LEU A 175 -2.47 12.46 10.10
N ALA A 176 -1.63 13.32 9.51
CA ALA A 176 -1.64 14.76 9.80
C ALA A 176 -2.96 15.42 9.39
N GLU A 177 -3.52 15.10 8.21
CA GLU A 177 -4.82 15.61 7.80
C GLU A 177 -5.95 15.12 8.72
N ALA A 178 -5.93 13.84 9.13
CA ALA A 178 -6.94 13.29 10.04
C ALA A 178 -6.97 14.03 11.39
N LEU A 179 -5.80 14.45 11.89
CA LEU A 179 -5.68 15.24 13.12
C LEU A 179 -6.10 16.70 12.91
N ALA A 180 -5.74 17.31 11.78
CA ALA A 180 -6.00 18.72 11.51
C ALA A 180 -7.45 19.00 11.06
N ARG A 181 -8.07 18.05 10.33
CA ARG A 181 -9.38 18.18 9.70
C ARG A 181 -10.18 16.88 9.79
N PRO A 182 -10.55 16.45 11.00
CA PRO A 182 -11.26 15.19 11.23
C PRO A 182 -12.62 15.13 10.50
N ASP A 183 -13.29 16.26 10.29
CA ASP A 183 -14.62 16.32 9.66
C ASP A 183 -14.58 16.45 8.13
N SER A 184 -13.40 16.39 7.51
CA SER A 184 -13.31 16.48 6.05
C SER A 184 -13.92 15.23 5.37
N PRO A 185 -14.64 15.37 4.24
CA PRO A 185 -15.27 14.24 3.56
C PRO A 185 -14.30 13.10 3.22
N ALA A 186 -13.09 13.44 2.79
CA ALA A 186 -12.05 12.47 2.48
C ALA A 186 -11.62 11.64 3.72
N ILE A 187 -11.45 12.29 4.87
CA ILE A 187 -11.09 11.61 6.12
C ILE A 187 -12.27 10.79 6.66
N GLN A 188 -13.48 11.33 6.63
CA GLN A 188 -14.69 10.62 7.07
C GLN A 188 -14.93 9.36 6.24
N ASN A 189 -14.80 9.46 4.91
CA ASN A 189 -14.91 8.31 4.02
C ASN A 189 -13.83 7.26 4.36
N LEU A 190 -12.58 7.68 4.53
CA LEU A 190 -11.49 6.76 4.85
C LEU A 190 -11.71 6.06 6.21
N LEU A 191 -12.05 6.81 7.26
CA LEU A 191 -12.30 6.25 8.60
C LEU A 191 -13.48 5.29 8.58
N GLY A 192 -14.55 5.60 7.83
CA GLY A 192 -15.71 4.73 7.68
C GLY A 192 -15.39 3.34 7.13
N HIS A 193 -14.40 3.23 6.24
CA HIS A 193 -13.98 1.96 5.64
C HIS A 193 -12.86 1.26 6.43
N ASN A 194 -11.89 2.03 6.96
CA ASN A 194 -10.67 1.46 7.54
C ASN A 194 -10.74 1.25 9.05
N ALA A 195 -11.48 2.09 9.79
CA ALA A 195 -11.56 1.95 11.25
C ALA A 195 -12.20 0.63 11.69
N PRO A 196 -13.31 0.15 11.08
CA PRO A 196 -13.90 -1.14 11.45
C PRO A 196 -12.94 -2.32 11.23
N ARG A 197 -12.18 -2.30 10.12
CA ARG A 197 -11.18 -3.33 9.78
C ARG A 197 -10.02 -3.33 10.78
N LEU A 198 -9.46 -2.16 11.06
CA LEU A 198 -8.38 -2.03 12.05
C LEU A 198 -8.84 -2.49 13.45
N LEU A 199 -10.06 -2.13 13.84
CA LEU A 199 -10.67 -2.58 15.10
C LEU A 199 -10.90 -4.09 15.11
N ALA A 200 -11.32 -4.70 14.00
CA ALA A 200 -11.48 -6.15 13.92
C ALA A 200 -10.14 -6.88 14.07
N THR A 201 -9.11 -6.44 13.35
CA THR A 201 -7.78 -7.08 13.35
C THR A 201 -7.05 -6.88 14.67
N LEU A 202 -6.74 -5.63 15.05
CA LEU A 202 -6.03 -5.36 16.31
C LEU A 202 -6.88 -5.70 17.52
N GLY A 203 -8.19 -5.46 17.42
CA GLY A 203 -9.10 -5.69 18.53
C GLY A 203 -9.31 -7.16 18.84
N GLY A 204 -9.42 -8.01 17.80
CA GLY A 204 -9.49 -9.46 17.95
C GLY A 204 -8.26 -10.02 18.65
N TRP A 205 -7.07 -9.64 18.18
CA TRP A 205 -5.80 -10.05 18.79
C TRP A 205 -5.67 -9.59 20.25
N LEU A 206 -5.82 -8.29 20.52
CA LEU A 206 -5.70 -7.75 21.88
C LEU A 206 -6.74 -8.35 22.85
N SER A 207 -7.96 -8.61 22.37
CA SER A 207 -8.99 -9.27 23.19
C SER A 207 -8.57 -10.71 23.53
N GLY A 208 -7.96 -11.44 22.59
CA GLY A 208 -7.37 -12.75 22.85
C GLY A 208 -6.27 -12.72 23.92
N GLU A 209 -5.40 -11.71 23.87
CA GLU A 209 -4.33 -11.49 24.87
C GLU A 209 -4.87 -11.16 26.27
N VAL A 210 -5.96 -10.40 26.35
CA VAL A 210 -6.67 -10.12 27.61
C VAL A 210 -7.29 -11.40 28.18
N GLN A 211 -8.01 -12.18 27.35
CA GLN A 211 -8.64 -13.43 27.78
C GLN A 211 -7.61 -14.49 28.22
N ALA A 212 -6.44 -14.50 27.58
CA ALA A 212 -5.34 -15.38 27.98
C ALA A 212 -4.61 -14.92 29.25
N GLY A 213 -5.02 -13.79 29.86
CA GLY A 213 -4.41 -13.26 31.08
C GLY A 213 -3.02 -12.67 30.90
N ARG A 214 -2.59 -12.41 29.65
CA ARG A 214 -1.28 -11.79 29.38
C ARG A 214 -1.35 -10.27 29.50
N ILE A 215 -2.47 -9.69 29.09
CA ILE A 215 -2.78 -8.25 29.19
C ILE A 215 -3.85 -8.01 30.27
N ARG A 216 -3.78 -6.87 30.95
CA ARG A 216 -4.81 -6.41 31.90
C ARG A 216 -6.09 -6.05 31.15
N ASP A 217 -7.23 -6.22 31.80
CA ASP A 217 -8.54 -5.82 31.25
C ASP A 217 -8.65 -4.29 31.19
N ILE A 218 -8.25 -3.72 30.05
CA ILE A 218 -8.26 -2.29 29.73
C ILE A 218 -9.22 -2.10 28.55
N PRO A 219 -10.05 -1.04 28.52
CA PRO A 219 -10.94 -0.77 27.39
C PRO A 219 -10.19 -0.80 26.06
N LEU A 220 -10.70 -1.60 25.11
CA LEU A 220 -10.01 -1.91 23.86
C LEU A 220 -9.55 -0.68 23.04
N PRO A 221 -10.34 0.40 22.91
CA PRO A 221 -9.88 1.61 22.21
C PRO A 221 -8.64 2.22 22.88
N LEU A 222 -8.54 2.16 24.21
CA LEU A 222 -7.39 2.68 24.95
C LEU A 222 -6.16 1.77 24.79
N LEU A 223 -6.35 0.44 24.73
CA LEU A 223 -5.26 -0.49 24.44
C LEU A 223 -4.67 -0.24 23.04
N ILE A 224 -5.55 -0.10 22.03
CA ILE A 224 -5.13 0.20 20.66
C ILE A 224 -4.41 1.55 20.62
N GLN A 225 -4.94 2.57 21.30
CA GLN A 225 -4.30 3.88 21.37
C GLN A 225 -2.92 3.80 22.06
N GLN A 226 -2.80 3.08 23.18
CA GLN A 226 -1.52 2.91 23.89
C GLN A 226 -0.48 2.14 23.07
N LEU A 227 -0.92 1.18 22.27
CA LEU A 227 -0.07 0.43 21.36
C LEU A 227 0.42 1.33 20.21
N ILE A 228 -0.48 1.99 19.49
CA ILE A 228 -0.15 2.64 18.22
C ILE A 228 0.41 4.06 18.39
N ALA A 229 -0.10 4.84 19.35
CA ALA A 229 0.20 6.27 19.43
C ALA A 229 1.69 6.59 19.65
N PRO A 230 2.45 5.93 20.54
CA PRO A 230 3.85 6.28 20.79
C PRO A 230 4.72 6.16 19.54
N ILE A 231 4.61 5.03 18.82
CA ILE A 231 5.38 4.78 17.60
C ILE A 231 4.94 5.68 16.46
N ALA A 232 3.62 5.89 16.28
CA ALA A 232 3.09 6.77 15.25
C ALA A 232 3.55 8.23 15.45
N VAL A 233 3.40 8.78 16.65
CA VAL A 233 3.82 10.16 16.96
C VAL A 233 5.32 10.33 16.80
N HIS A 234 6.12 9.37 17.30
CA HIS A 234 7.57 9.39 17.13
C HIS A 234 7.95 9.50 15.65
N LEU A 235 7.37 8.67 14.79
CA LEU A 235 7.67 8.63 13.36
C LEU A 235 7.17 9.86 12.59
N LEU A 236 6.05 10.45 13.01
CA LEU A 236 5.53 11.69 12.42
C LEU A 236 6.46 12.88 12.70
N VAL A 237 6.98 12.98 13.93
CA VAL A 237 7.83 14.10 14.37
C VAL A 237 9.29 13.93 13.93
N ARG A 238 9.80 12.69 13.85
CA ARG A 238 11.21 12.37 13.59
C ARG A 238 11.86 13.14 12.43
N PRO A 239 11.26 13.28 11.23
CA PRO A 239 11.89 14.03 10.14
C PRO A 239 12.00 15.55 10.36
N ALA A 240 11.30 16.12 11.33
CA ALA A 240 11.51 17.52 11.74
C ALA A 240 12.71 17.68 12.69
N VAL A 241 13.16 16.61 13.35
CA VAL A 241 14.22 16.68 14.38
C VAL A 241 15.59 17.08 13.86
N PRO A 242 16.07 16.69 12.66
CA PRO A 242 17.35 17.18 12.14
C PRO A 242 17.45 18.71 12.06
N GLN A 243 16.34 19.43 12.12
CA GLN A 243 16.28 20.90 12.14
C GLN A 243 16.41 21.50 13.55
N LEU A 244 16.44 20.67 14.60
CA LEU A 244 16.48 21.08 16.02
C LEU A 244 17.88 20.86 16.60
N PRO A 245 18.65 21.92 16.88
CA PRO A 245 20.00 21.80 17.43
C PRO A 245 20.02 21.08 18.78
N GLY A 246 20.92 20.11 18.94
CA GLY A 246 21.16 19.41 20.21
C GLY A 246 20.16 18.30 20.55
N LEU A 247 19.20 18.00 19.68
CA LEU A 247 18.27 16.89 19.85
C LEU A 247 18.64 15.73 18.91
N GLU A 248 19.08 14.62 19.49
CA GLU A 248 19.32 13.37 18.77
C GLU A 248 18.23 12.34 19.11
N LEU A 249 17.62 11.74 18.09
CA LEU A 249 16.70 10.63 18.29
C LEU A 249 17.44 9.29 18.14
N PRO A 250 17.07 8.27 18.94
CA PRO A 250 17.61 6.93 18.76
C PRO A 250 17.32 6.35 17.37
N ASP A 251 18.07 5.32 16.98
CA ASP A 251 17.76 4.51 15.80
C ASP A 251 16.41 3.78 15.96
N LEU A 252 15.83 3.34 14.84
CA LEU A 252 14.48 2.78 14.86
C LEU A 252 14.39 1.44 15.59
N ASP A 253 15.46 0.66 15.63
CA ASP A 253 15.47 -0.60 16.35
C ASP A 253 15.42 -0.35 17.86
N THR A 254 16.28 0.54 18.36
CA THR A 254 16.25 1.00 19.74
C THR A 254 14.87 1.54 20.13
N VAL A 255 14.24 2.37 19.27
CA VAL A 255 12.88 2.89 19.52
C VAL A 255 11.85 1.76 19.63
N CYS A 256 11.88 0.80 18.71
CA CYS A 256 10.95 -0.31 18.72
C CYS A 256 11.16 -1.22 19.94
N ASP A 257 12.40 -1.47 20.37
CA ASP A 257 12.71 -2.21 21.60
C ASP A 257 12.15 -1.52 22.84
N VAL A 258 12.47 -0.23 23.02
CA VAL A 258 12.05 0.56 24.19
C VAL A 258 10.53 0.72 24.26
N PHE A 259 9.87 0.99 23.12
CA PHE A 259 8.41 1.08 23.11
C PHE A 259 7.74 -0.26 23.35
N THR A 260 8.35 -1.37 22.92
CA THR A 260 7.84 -2.72 23.22
C THR A 260 7.87 -2.98 24.71
N GLU A 261 9.03 -2.77 25.34
CA GLU A 261 9.22 -2.94 26.78
C GLU A 261 8.25 -2.04 27.57
N THR A 262 8.11 -0.78 27.16
CA THR A 262 7.23 0.20 27.83
C THR A 262 5.77 -0.20 27.73
N PHE A 263 5.31 -0.61 26.54
CA PHE A 263 3.94 -1.08 26.34
C PHE A 263 3.66 -2.32 27.19
N LEU A 264 4.53 -3.34 27.14
CA LEU A 264 4.36 -4.59 27.90
C LEU A 264 4.35 -4.35 29.41
N ARG A 265 5.22 -3.49 29.93
CA ARG A 265 5.20 -3.10 31.35
C ARG A 265 3.92 -2.37 31.73
N ALA A 266 3.43 -1.51 30.84
CA ALA A 266 2.20 -0.78 31.09
C ALA A 266 1.00 -1.71 31.07
N VAL A 267 0.89 -2.67 30.15
CA VAL A 267 -0.35 -3.46 29.96
C VAL A 267 -0.30 -4.85 30.56
N GLY A 268 0.88 -5.37 30.92
CA GLY A 268 1.06 -6.72 31.45
C GLY A 268 0.36 -6.92 32.80
N GLN A 269 -0.15 -8.12 33.05
CA GLN A 269 -0.68 -8.46 34.36
C GLN A 269 0.45 -8.54 35.40
N SER A 270 0.41 -7.69 36.42
CA SER A 270 1.25 -7.89 37.61
C SER A 270 0.88 -9.23 38.22
N ARG A 271 1.82 -10.17 38.22
CA ARG A 271 1.70 -11.44 38.94
C ARG A 271 1.43 -11.07 40.41
N LYS A 272 0.17 -11.19 40.86
CA LYS A 272 -0.15 -11.03 42.28
C LYS A 272 0.80 -11.96 43.03
N ARG A 273 1.76 -11.40 43.79
CA ARG A 273 2.52 -12.17 44.78
C ARG A 273 1.45 -12.83 45.65
N GLY A 274 1.30 -14.14 45.52
CA GLY A 274 0.37 -14.91 46.32
C GLY A 274 0.70 -14.62 47.78
N SER A 275 -0.25 -14.00 48.48
CA SER A 275 -0.29 -13.99 49.92
C SER A 275 -0.37 -15.45 50.37
N ARG A 276 0.72 -15.97 50.90
CA ARG A 276 0.75 -17.10 51.83
C ARG A 276 1.62 -16.68 53.00
#